data_AF-A0A1A8EVQ1-F1
#
_entry.id   AF-A0A1A8EVQ1-F1
#
_cell.length_a   1.000
_cell.length_b   1.000
_cell.length_c   1.000
_cell.angle_alpha   90.00
_cell.angle_beta   90.00
_cell.angle_gamma   90.00
#
_symmetry.space_group_name_H-M   'P 1'
#
loop_
_entity.id
_entity.type
_entity.pdbx_description
1 polymer ?
#
loop_
_entity_poly.entity_id
_entity_poly.type
_entity_poly.pdbx_seq_one_letter_code
_entity_poly.pdbx_strand_id
1 'polypeptide(L)'
;MGHRFEFLQNLTELEVLSLANNGIGTRIDSRLISSSLKYLYFNGNNLDIMWGSNNNKYTYFFQNLTKLEYLDISDNHLHSVSPEVLCNLPVSLNSLRISANYLTYFPWQNISVLSNLCHLDLSYNILSDLIAEAIQFGDKFVHLDLSHNHLTSIPENFFREAKSLQCLFLSHNQIKELNHQHLPAPFINGSHLQILTLDNNPFKCDCNTSWFADFLRTTAVKIPHLTTHVCCEFPESQQGQVLLSMDQRSCQDIYGSLGFFVSSFLAVAFTILPLLKHLYGWDVWYCLQVFWAELKGYSQLPGIDSGHHYDAFVVFDTGNVAVRDWVYTEMTANLENAGNRRFQLCLEERDWVPGLSCIDNLHNAVHNSVKTVFVLSRGANGCEVVN
;
A
#
# COMPACT_ATOMS: atom_id res chain seq x y z
N MET A 1 21.80 30.05 53.11
CA MET A 1 22.99 30.63 52.47
C MET A 1 22.78 30.54 50.97
N GLY A 2 23.19 31.55 50.20
CA GLY A 2 23.14 31.50 48.73
C GLY A 2 24.49 31.04 48.17
N HIS A 3 24.52 30.52 46.95
CA HIS A 3 25.77 30.17 46.27
C HIS A 3 26.23 31.36 45.43
N ARG A 4 27.41 31.92 45.74
CA ARG A 4 28.06 32.98 44.94
C ARG A 4 29.22 32.40 44.15
N PHE A 5 29.22 32.62 42.85
CA PHE A 5 30.16 32.08 41.87
C PHE A 5 31.05 33.16 41.23
N GLU A 6 31.02 34.39 41.75
CA GLU A 6 31.89 35.50 41.30
C GLU A 6 33.38 35.13 41.27
N PHE A 7 33.82 34.20 42.14
CA PHE A 7 35.21 33.74 42.20
C PHE A 7 35.70 33.10 40.88
N LEU A 8 34.81 32.54 40.06
CA LEU A 8 35.17 31.90 38.78
C LEU A 8 35.78 32.88 37.79
N GLN A 9 35.46 34.17 37.89
CA GLN A 9 36.01 35.22 37.04
C GLN A 9 37.52 35.39 37.24
N ASN A 10 38.01 35.09 38.44
CA ASN A 10 39.41 35.27 38.81
C ASN A 10 40.27 34.03 38.52
N LEU A 11 39.65 32.89 38.16
CA LEU A 11 40.34 31.62 37.93
C LEU A 11 40.68 31.43 36.45
N THR A 12 41.71 32.12 35.99
CA THR A 12 42.09 32.19 34.56
C THR A 12 42.67 30.89 33.98
N GLU A 13 43.09 29.94 34.81
CA GLU A 13 43.68 28.65 34.39
C GLU A 13 42.75 27.45 34.68
N LEU A 14 41.58 27.68 35.28
CA LEU A 14 40.68 26.59 35.66
C LEU A 14 39.97 26.01 34.43
N GLU A 15 40.34 24.78 34.05
CA GLU A 15 39.73 24.10 32.90
C GLU A 15 38.57 23.17 33.27
N VAL A 16 38.59 22.58 34.47
CA VAL A 16 37.62 21.58 34.91
C VAL A 16 37.02 22.00 36.25
N LEU A 17 35.69 22.05 36.32
CA LEU A 17 34.96 22.35 37.54
C LEU A 17 33.82 21.37 37.72
N SER A 18 33.70 20.83 38.93
CA SER A 18 32.51 20.09 39.35
C SER A 18 31.77 20.87 40.43
N LEU A 19 30.51 21.15 40.15
CA LEU A 19 29.50 21.66 41.07
C LEU A 19 28.38 20.62 41.26
N ALA A 20 28.67 19.35 40.98
CA ALA A 20 27.69 18.29 41.04
C ALA A 20 27.18 18.05 42.48
N ASN A 21 25.91 17.64 42.60
CA ASN A 21 25.30 17.20 43.87
C ASN A 21 25.36 18.25 44.99
N ASN A 22 25.17 19.53 44.67
CA ASN A 22 25.26 20.63 45.64
C ASN A 22 23.90 21.24 45.99
N GLY A 23 22.78 20.71 45.48
CA GLY A 23 21.44 21.26 45.70
C GLY A 23 21.32 22.71 45.20
N ILE A 24 22.05 23.05 44.13
CA ILE A 24 22.09 24.41 43.59
C ILE A 24 20.77 24.66 42.82
N GLY A 25 19.91 25.51 43.37
CA GLY A 25 18.67 25.91 42.71
C GLY A 25 18.11 27.27 43.10
N THR A 26 18.47 27.79 44.28
CA THR A 26 17.92 29.05 44.79
C THR A 26 19.00 29.97 45.36
N ARG A 27 18.72 31.29 45.32
CA ARG A 27 19.59 32.34 45.89
C ARG A 27 21.03 32.30 45.36
N ILE A 28 21.17 32.15 44.04
CA ILE A 28 22.46 32.13 43.36
C ILE A 28 22.63 33.32 42.42
N ASP A 29 23.87 33.51 41.98
CA ASP A 29 24.19 34.47 40.92
C ASP A 29 23.45 34.10 39.63
N SER A 30 23.00 35.11 38.87
CA SER A 30 22.22 34.85 37.65
C SER A 30 23.06 34.33 36.48
N ARG A 31 24.38 34.46 36.55
CA ARG A 31 25.33 34.14 35.46
C ARG A 31 26.63 33.57 36.02
N LEU A 32 27.12 32.51 35.38
CA LEU A 32 28.48 32.01 35.54
C LEU A 32 29.37 32.63 34.47
N ILE A 33 30.53 33.14 34.87
CA ILE A 33 31.47 33.81 33.99
C ILE A 33 32.84 33.16 34.16
N SER A 34 33.39 32.63 33.07
CA SER A 34 34.75 32.09 33.01
C SER A 34 35.27 32.14 31.57
N SER A 35 36.55 32.47 31.42
CA SER A 35 37.26 32.54 30.13
C SER A 35 38.14 31.30 29.85
N SER A 36 38.20 30.37 30.79
CA SER A 36 39.13 29.23 30.80
C SER A 36 38.43 27.88 30.92
N LEU A 37 37.24 27.84 31.53
CA LEU A 37 36.52 26.61 31.83
C LEU A 37 36.10 25.87 30.56
N LYS A 38 36.51 24.61 30.46
CA LYS A 38 36.21 23.70 29.34
C LYS A 38 35.22 22.60 29.75
N TYR A 39 35.29 22.11 30.98
CA TYR A 39 34.45 21.01 31.48
C TYR A 39 33.71 21.46 32.74
N LEU A 40 32.37 21.47 32.67
CA LEU A 40 31.52 21.78 33.81
C LEU A 40 30.60 20.59 34.11
N TYR A 41 30.73 20.06 35.33
CA TYR A 41 29.79 19.09 35.88
C TYR A 41 28.81 19.81 36.81
N PHE A 42 27.55 19.89 36.39
CA PHE A 42 26.46 20.54 37.13
C PHE A 42 25.31 19.56 37.43
N ASN A 43 25.58 18.25 37.35
CA ASN A 43 24.60 17.21 37.59
C ASN A 43 24.16 17.09 39.06
N GLY A 44 22.95 16.59 39.33
CA GLY A 44 22.46 16.43 40.71
C GLY A 44 22.14 17.77 41.40
N ASN A 45 21.68 18.76 40.65
CA ASN A 45 21.28 20.07 41.17
C ASN A 45 19.78 20.31 40.87
N ASN A 46 19.32 21.56 41.00
CA ASN A 46 17.91 21.91 40.87
C ASN A 46 17.70 22.97 39.77
N LEU A 47 18.13 22.63 38.54
CA LEU A 47 17.90 23.52 37.38
C LEU A 47 16.41 23.67 37.04
N ASP A 48 15.57 22.72 37.42
CA ASP A 48 14.11 22.82 37.32
C ASP A 48 13.57 24.08 38.03
N ILE A 49 14.05 24.36 39.24
CA ILE A 49 13.68 25.56 40.01
C ILE A 49 14.28 26.82 39.37
N MET A 50 15.50 26.73 38.84
CA MET A 50 16.19 27.86 38.21
C MET A 50 15.49 28.29 36.92
N TRP A 51 15.29 27.37 35.99
CA TRP A 51 14.69 27.65 34.69
C TRP A 51 13.16 27.73 34.73
N GLY A 52 12.51 27.18 35.76
CA GLY A 52 11.10 27.38 36.05
C GLY A 52 10.77 28.72 36.71
N SER A 53 11.78 29.56 37.02
CA SER A 53 11.54 30.86 37.64
C SER A 53 10.84 31.84 36.70
N ASN A 54 9.69 32.38 37.12
CA ASN A 54 8.79 33.25 36.33
C ASN A 54 9.43 34.46 35.60
N ASN A 55 10.66 34.85 35.95
CA ASN A 55 11.32 36.03 35.41
C ASN A 55 12.49 35.71 34.45
N ASN A 56 12.65 34.45 34.01
CA ASN A 56 13.76 34.04 33.13
C ASN A 56 15.16 34.42 33.66
N LYS A 57 15.28 34.56 34.99
CA LYS A 57 16.45 35.14 35.64
C LYS A 57 17.73 34.35 35.36
N TYR A 58 17.60 33.02 35.24
CA TYR A 58 18.71 32.09 35.09
C TYR A 58 18.80 31.50 33.67
N THR A 59 18.06 32.03 32.70
CA THR A 59 18.10 31.55 31.31
C THR A 59 19.49 31.71 30.68
N TYR A 60 20.23 32.74 31.11
CA TYR A 60 21.58 33.05 30.63
C TYR A 60 22.69 32.48 31.53
N PHE A 61 22.36 31.54 32.44
CA PHE A 61 23.26 31.14 33.52
C PHE A 61 24.60 30.59 33.01
N PHE A 62 24.59 29.81 31.93
CA PHE A 62 25.81 29.21 31.36
C PHE A 62 26.42 30.01 30.20
N GLN A 63 25.75 31.05 29.71
CA GLN A 63 26.08 31.72 28.44
C GLN A 63 27.52 32.27 28.38
N ASN A 64 28.02 32.78 29.49
CA ASN A 64 29.33 33.46 29.56
C ASN A 64 30.51 32.50 29.85
N LEU A 65 30.31 31.19 29.70
CA LEU A 65 31.37 30.19 29.76
C LEU A 65 31.94 29.98 28.34
N THR A 66 32.73 30.94 27.87
CA THR A 66 33.03 31.10 26.43
C THR A 66 33.85 29.97 25.82
N LYS A 67 34.63 29.23 26.62
CA LYS A 67 35.43 28.08 26.18
C LYS A 67 34.84 26.72 26.59
N LEU A 68 33.59 26.68 27.04
CA LEU A 68 32.99 25.46 27.53
C LEU A 68 32.78 24.45 26.40
N GLU A 69 33.42 23.29 26.52
CA GLU A 69 33.35 22.20 25.55
C GLU A 69 32.42 21.08 26.03
N TYR A 70 32.34 20.85 27.34
CA TYR A 70 31.54 19.80 27.95
C TYR A 70 30.68 20.36 29.08
N LEU A 71 29.38 20.09 29.01
CA LEU A 71 28.41 20.46 30.03
C LEU A 71 27.58 19.25 30.43
N ASP A 72 27.62 18.93 31.72
CA ASP A 72 26.78 17.91 32.34
C ASP A 72 25.69 18.55 33.20
N ILE A 73 24.44 18.44 32.76
CA ILE A 73 23.24 18.87 33.49
C ILE A 73 22.30 17.68 33.72
N SER A 74 22.86 16.47 33.81
CA SER A 74 22.10 15.27 34.16
C SER A 74 21.51 15.35 35.57
N ASP A 75 20.46 14.59 35.86
CA ASP A 75 19.83 14.53 37.19
C ASP A 75 19.56 15.92 37.81
N ASN A 76 18.86 16.77 37.06
CA ASN A 76 18.51 18.14 37.47
C ASN A 76 16.99 18.35 37.56
N HIS A 77 16.24 17.25 37.57
CA HIS A 77 14.78 17.19 37.65
C HIS A 77 14.07 18.01 36.55
N LEU A 78 14.70 18.22 35.40
CA LEU A 78 14.17 19.03 34.31
C LEU A 78 12.97 18.35 33.67
N HIS A 79 11.82 19.05 33.59
CA HIS A 79 10.63 18.58 32.87
C HIS A 79 10.59 19.01 31.40
N SER A 80 11.23 20.14 31.08
CA SER A 80 11.38 20.65 29.72
C SER A 80 12.60 21.56 29.62
N VAL A 81 13.12 21.71 28.41
CA VAL A 81 14.13 22.73 28.07
C VAL A 81 13.47 23.71 27.12
N SER A 82 13.42 25.00 27.49
CA SER A 82 12.87 26.00 26.59
C SER A 82 13.83 26.30 25.43
N PRO A 83 13.33 26.66 24.23
CA PRO A 83 14.17 27.12 23.12
C PRO A 83 15.14 28.23 23.53
N GLU A 84 14.69 29.16 24.38
CA GLU A 84 15.50 30.28 24.86
C GLU A 84 16.70 29.81 25.69
N VAL A 85 16.53 28.82 26.57
CA VAL A 85 17.64 28.24 27.34
C VAL A 85 18.64 27.57 26.40
N LEU A 86 18.17 26.74 25.46
CA LEU A 86 19.05 26.03 24.53
C LEU A 86 19.87 27.01 23.66
N CYS A 87 19.23 28.06 23.15
CA CYS A 87 19.89 29.10 22.36
C CYS A 87 20.93 29.92 23.15
N ASN A 88 20.83 29.95 24.48
CA ASN A 88 21.75 30.68 25.34
C ASN A 88 22.89 29.81 25.92
N LEU A 89 22.93 28.53 25.60
CA LEU A 89 24.08 27.69 25.94
C LEU A 89 25.32 28.12 25.12
N PRO A 90 26.55 27.89 25.64
CA PRO A 90 27.76 28.27 24.91
C PRO A 90 27.88 27.57 23.55
N VAL A 91 28.15 28.35 22.50
CA VAL A 91 28.33 27.85 21.11
C VAL A 91 29.60 27.00 20.96
N SER A 92 30.54 27.11 21.91
CA SER A 92 31.73 26.26 22.00
C SER A 92 31.45 24.83 22.45
N LEU A 93 30.22 24.53 22.91
CA LEU A 93 29.86 23.20 23.38
C LEU A 93 30.04 22.15 22.29
N ASN A 94 30.75 21.10 22.67
CA ASN A 94 30.98 19.89 21.90
C ASN A 94 30.12 18.75 22.44
N SER A 95 29.97 18.65 23.77
CA SER A 95 29.24 17.57 24.43
C SER A 95 28.27 18.12 25.46
N LEU A 96 27.01 17.70 25.35
CA LEU A 96 25.93 18.08 26.25
C LEU A 96 25.24 16.83 26.79
N ARG A 97 25.27 16.66 28.11
CA ARG A 97 24.52 15.61 28.81
C ARG A 97 23.35 16.20 29.56
N ILE A 98 22.14 15.75 29.24
CA ILE A 98 20.88 16.09 29.91
C ILE A 98 20.14 14.80 30.33
N SER A 99 20.89 13.72 30.55
CA SER A 99 20.35 12.42 30.92
C SER A 99 19.78 12.38 32.34
N ALA A 100 18.99 11.36 32.66
CA ALA A 100 18.36 11.18 33.97
C ALA A 100 17.53 12.39 34.42
N ASN A 101 16.75 12.97 33.50
CA ASN A 101 15.80 14.05 33.79
C ASN A 101 14.37 13.55 33.52
N TYR A 102 13.39 14.45 33.58
CA TYR A 102 11.98 14.16 33.32
C TYR A 102 11.50 14.84 32.03
N LEU A 103 12.36 14.95 31.02
CA LEU A 103 12.04 15.65 29.78
C LEU A 103 10.96 14.89 29.00
N THR A 104 9.82 15.53 28.78
CA THR A 104 8.78 15.06 27.84
C THR A 104 8.96 15.61 26.43
N TYR A 105 9.68 16.73 26.29
CA TYR A 105 9.94 17.40 25.03
C TYR A 105 11.34 18.03 25.02
N PHE A 106 11.99 17.97 23.86
CA PHE A 106 13.25 18.64 23.58
C PHE A 106 13.10 19.57 22.35
N PRO A 107 13.59 20.83 22.39
CA PRO A 107 13.41 21.80 21.31
C PRO A 107 14.37 21.55 20.14
N TRP A 108 14.14 20.45 19.41
CA TRP A 108 14.99 19.97 18.33
C TRP A 108 15.28 21.00 17.24
N GLN A 109 14.32 21.88 16.91
CA GLN A 109 14.48 22.91 15.87
C GLN A 109 15.58 23.93 16.20
N ASN A 110 15.93 24.08 17.48
CA ASN A 110 16.92 25.04 17.97
C ASN A 110 18.31 24.42 18.15
N ILE A 111 18.49 23.11 17.90
CA ILE A 111 19.78 22.43 18.10
C ILE A 111 20.88 22.97 17.17
N SER A 112 20.50 23.52 16.02
CA SER A 112 21.42 24.09 15.02
C SER A 112 22.22 25.28 15.55
N VAL A 113 21.77 25.93 16.63
CA VAL A 113 22.52 27.00 17.32
C VAL A 113 23.82 26.46 17.91
N LEU A 114 23.83 25.19 18.35
CA LEU A 114 25.00 24.49 18.87
C LEU A 114 25.78 23.83 17.73
N SER A 115 26.31 24.63 16.81
CA SER A 115 26.96 24.15 15.57
C SER A 115 28.22 23.30 15.79
N ASN A 116 28.85 23.37 16.97
CA ASN A 116 30.02 22.55 17.34
C ASN A 116 29.66 21.27 18.09
N LEU A 117 28.38 21.02 18.37
CA LEU A 117 27.94 19.88 19.16
C LEU A 117 28.22 18.57 18.39
N CYS A 118 29.03 17.70 18.98
CA CYS A 118 29.30 16.37 18.47
C CYS A 118 28.54 15.28 19.23
N HIS A 119 28.27 15.49 20.53
CA HIS A 119 27.68 14.50 21.43
C HIS A 119 26.48 15.09 22.17
N LEU A 120 25.33 14.43 22.05
CA LEU A 120 24.13 14.74 22.81
C LEU A 120 23.62 13.49 23.51
N ASP A 121 23.51 13.56 24.83
CA ASP A 121 22.96 12.51 25.67
C ASP A 121 21.64 12.98 26.30
N LEU A 122 20.55 12.37 25.84
CA LEU A 122 19.18 12.56 26.33
C LEU A 122 18.63 11.25 26.93
N SER A 123 19.51 10.31 27.30
CA SER A 123 19.10 9.03 27.86
C SER A 123 18.40 9.17 29.22
N TYR A 124 17.62 8.17 29.62
CA TYR A 124 16.90 8.19 30.91
C TYR A 124 16.03 9.44 31.06
N ASN A 125 15.23 9.74 30.04
CA ASN A 125 14.19 10.77 30.06
C ASN A 125 12.83 10.12 29.77
N ILE A 126 11.80 10.94 29.57
CA ILE A 126 10.43 10.47 29.29
C ILE A 126 9.93 10.96 27.93
N LEU A 127 10.83 11.06 26.95
CA LEU A 127 10.50 11.48 25.59
C LEU A 127 9.65 10.37 24.92
N SER A 128 8.43 10.71 24.48
CA SER A 128 7.51 9.77 23.84
C SER A 128 7.62 9.77 22.31
N ASP A 129 7.90 10.93 21.72
CA ASP A 129 7.85 11.13 20.29
C ASP A 129 8.95 12.08 19.82
N LEU A 130 9.46 11.83 18.62
CA LEU A 130 10.32 12.75 17.88
C LEU A 130 9.47 13.53 16.88
N ILE A 131 9.90 14.75 16.54
CA ILE A 131 9.18 15.57 15.57
C ILE A 131 9.27 14.98 14.15
N ALA A 132 8.26 15.20 13.33
CA ALA A 132 8.21 14.64 11.98
C ALA A 132 9.06 15.42 10.97
N GLU A 133 9.39 16.67 11.27
CA GLU A 133 10.19 17.54 10.40
C GLU A 133 11.67 17.18 10.40
N ALA A 134 12.36 17.55 9.32
CA ALA A 134 13.80 17.40 9.25
C ALA A 134 14.52 18.35 10.20
N ILE A 135 15.43 17.80 11.00
CA ILE A 135 16.28 18.58 11.92
C ILE A 135 17.63 18.83 11.28
N GLN A 136 18.03 20.09 11.27
CA GLN A 136 19.37 20.50 10.87
C GLN A 136 20.34 20.27 12.03
N PHE A 137 21.03 19.13 12.01
CA PHE A 137 22.15 18.87 12.89
C PHE A 137 23.41 19.58 12.37
N GLY A 138 24.34 19.90 13.28
CA GLY A 138 25.65 20.42 12.87
C GLY A 138 26.47 19.37 12.13
N ASP A 139 27.37 19.80 11.25
CA ASP A 139 28.23 18.91 10.45
C ASP A 139 29.14 18.01 11.30
N LYS A 140 29.36 18.37 12.58
CA LYS A 140 30.17 17.60 13.54
C LYS A 140 29.35 16.67 14.43
N PHE A 141 28.03 16.61 14.25
CA PHE A 141 27.15 15.81 15.09
C PHE A 141 27.34 14.31 14.82
N VAL A 142 27.90 13.59 15.79
CA VAL A 142 28.39 12.22 15.64
C VAL A 142 27.65 11.23 16.53
N HIS A 143 27.17 11.67 17.69
CA HIS A 143 26.66 10.78 18.72
C HIS A 143 25.35 11.31 19.32
N LEU A 144 24.32 10.48 19.27
CA LEU A 144 23.04 10.74 19.91
C LEU A 144 22.62 9.55 20.77
N ASP A 145 22.43 9.80 22.06
CA ASP A 145 21.86 8.84 22.99
C ASP A 145 20.41 9.21 23.33
N LEU A 146 19.49 8.35 22.93
CA LEU A 146 18.05 8.40 23.22
C LEU A 146 17.60 7.14 23.97
N SER A 147 18.53 6.38 24.55
CA SER A 147 18.21 5.15 25.28
C SER A 147 17.39 5.45 26.54
N HIS A 148 16.65 4.45 27.03
CA HIS A 148 15.82 4.61 28.24
C HIS A 148 14.85 5.80 28.15
N ASN A 149 14.10 5.87 27.05
CA ASN A 149 13.00 6.82 26.85
C ASN A 149 11.70 6.05 26.56
N HIS A 150 10.68 6.74 26.08
CA HIS A 150 9.38 6.15 25.74
C HIS A 150 9.07 6.27 24.24
N LEU A 151 10.11 6.32 23.40
CA LEU A 151 9.95 6.52 21.96
C LEU A 151 9.19 5.36 21.32
N THR A 152 8.09 5.67 20.65
CA THR A 152 7.23 4.66 20.00
C THR A 152 7.59 4.43 18.53
N SER A 153 8.14 5.45 17.88
CA SER A 153 8.50 5.43 16.47
C SER A 153 9.63 6.40 16.16
N ILE A 154 10.27 6.22 15.01
CA ILE A 154 11.29 7.13 14.49
C ILE A 154 10.78 7.74 13.18
N PRO A 155 10.53 9.05 13.13
CA PRO A 155 10.09 9.71 11.90
C PRO A 155 11.16 9.67 10.81
N GLU A 156 10.73 9.46 9.56
CA GLU A 156 11.61 9.35 8.38
C GLU A 156 12.56 10.55 8.24
N ASN A 157 11.99 11.75 8.34
CA ASN A 157 12.73 12.97 8.02
C ASN A 157 13.59 13.46 9.19
N PHE A 158 13.37 12.99 10.42
CA PHE A 158 14.04 13.52 11.61
C PHE A 158 15.57 13.51 11.46
N PHE A 159 16.12 12.38 11.00
CA PHE A 159 17.55 12.19 10.80
C PHE A 159 18.06 12.52 9.38
N ARG A 160 17.22 13.08 8.51
CA ARG A 160 17.54 13.27 7.09
C ARG A 160 18.82 14.10 6.86
N GLU A 161 19.05 15.12 7.68
CA GLU A 161 20.24 15.99 7.58
C GLU A 161 21.36 15.58 8.55
N ALA A 162 21.23 14.48 9.31
CA ALA A 162 22.24 13.98 10.24
C ALA A 162 23.38 13.21 9.54
N LYS A 163 24.05 13.87 8.58
CA LYS A 163 25.00 13.22 7.65
C LYS A 163 26.25 12.64 8.31
N SER A 164 26.64 13.17 9.47
CA SER A 164 27.85 12.80 10.20
C SER A 164 27.58 11.87 11.39
N LEU A 165 26.33 11.45 11.59
CA LEU A 165 25.94 10.60 12.73
C LEU A 165 26.58 9.21 12.60
N GLN A 166 27.33 8.80 13.62
CA GLN A 166 28.02 7.50 13.67
C GLN A 166 27.47 6.59 14.77
N CYS A 167 26.98 7.16 15.88
CA CYS A 167 26.47 6.40 17.00
C CYS A 167 25.06 6.85 17.36
N LEU A 168 24.11 5.93 17.29
CA LEU A 168 22.72 6.15 17.65
C LEU A 168 22.27 5.10 18.67
N PHE A 169 21.90 5.54 19.86
CA PHE A 169 21.44 4.64 20.92
C PHE A 169 19.93 4.78 21.12
N LEU A 170 19.20 3.69 20.93
CA LEU A 170 17.74 3.63 21.02
C LEU A 170 17.27 2.46 21.91
N SER A 171 18.18 1.87 22.68
CA SER A 171 17.86 0.79 23.60
C SER A 171 16.85 1.22 24.67
N HIS A 172 16.07 0.28 25.20
CA HIS A 172 15.07 0.55 26.23
C HIS A 172 14.07 1.66 25.84
N ASN A 173 13.47 1.54 24.65
CA ASN A 173 12.37 2.39 24.20
C ASN A 173 11.11 1.55 23.96
N GLN A 174 10.08 2.14 23.35
CA GLN A 174 8.81 1.49 23.04
C GLN A 174 8.61 1.30 21.53
N ILE A 175 9.70 1.14 20.78
CA ILE A 175 9.67 1.03 19.33
C ILE A 175 9.11 -0.35 18.94
N LYS A 176 7.96 -0.35 18.27
CA LYS A 176 7.27 -1.59 17.86
C LYS A 176 7.60 -2.02 16.45
N GLU A 177 7.59 -1.08 15.52
CA GLU A 177 7.84 -1.34 14.12
C GLU A 177 8.60 -0.17 13.50
N LEU A 178 9.45 -0.49 12.53
CA LEU A 178 10.03 0.48 11.63
C LEU A 178 9.38 0.24 10.27
N ASN A 179 8.91 1.31 9.62
CA ASN A 179 8.23 1.19 8.35
C ASN A 179 9.27 1.23 7.20
N HIS A 180 9.29 0.20 6.36
CA HIS A 180 10.16 0.12 5.18
C HIS A 180 10.02 1.31 4.23
N GLN A 181 8.82 1.89 4.13
CA GLN A 181 8.55 3.02 3.23
C GLN A 181 9.11 4.34 3.75
N HIS A 182 9.33 4.45 5.06
CA HIS A 182 9.67 5.68 5.78
C HIS A 182 10.96 5.47 6.56
N LEU A 183 11.95 4.88 5.89
CA LEU A 183 13.25 4.53 6.47
C LEU A 183 14.03 5.79 6.86
N PRO A 184 14.33 6.01 8.14
CA PRO A 184 15.16 7.15 8.52
C PRO A 184 16.55 7.00 7.92
N ALA A 185 17.14 8.11 7.46
CA ALA A 185 18.42 8.10 6.75
C ALA A 185 19.56 7.26 7.38
N PRO A 186 19.71 7.18 8.72
CA PRO A 186 20.71 6.33 9.36
C PRO A 186 20.57 4.83 9.06
N PHE A 187 19.36 4.36 8.73
CA PHE A 187 19.04 2.97 8.43
C PHE A 187 19.17 2.62 6.93
N ILE A 188 19.52 3.60 6.08
CA ILE A 188 19.76 3.38 4.66
C ILE A 188 21.21 2.89 4.46
N ASN A 189 21.38 1.84 3.65
CA ASN A 189 22.69 1.31 3.32
C ASN A 189 23.59 2.40 2.70
N GLY A 190 24.78 2.61 3.28
CA GLY A 190 25.71 3.68 2.91
C GLY A 190 25.72 4.89 3.84
N SER A 191 24.99 4.85 4.96
CA SER A 191 25.11 5.84 6.03
C SER A 191 26.49 5.75 6.72
N HIS A 192 26.92 6.83 7.36
CA HIS A 192 28.13 6.84 8.21
C HIS A 192 27.91 6.16 9.57
N LEU A 193 26.75 5.54 9.78
CA LEU A 193 26.38 4.93 11.05
C LEU A 193 27.27 3.70 11.30
N GLN A 194 27.93 3.68 12.45
CA GLN A 194 28.82 2.61 12.88
C GLN A 194 28.20 1.78 13.98
N ILE A 195 27.50 2.40 14.93
CA ILE A 195 26.92 1.76 16.11
C ILE A 195 25.45 2.14 16.23
N LEU A 196 24.61 1.11 16.38
CA LEU A 196 23.18 1.25 16.60
C LEU A 196 22.74 0.31 17.72
N THR A 197 22.14 0.82 18.80
CA THR A 197 21.50 -0.03 19.83
C THR A 197 20.00 -0.01 19.70
N LEU A 198 19.39 -1.19 19.78
CA LEU A 198 17.95 -1.41 19.62
C LEU A 198 17.41 -2.40 20.65
N ASP A 199 18.28 -2.91 21.53
CA ASP A 199 17.92 -3.87 22.54
C ASP A 199 16.81 -3.36 23.47
N ASN A 200 16.03 -4.28 24.01
CA ASN A 200 14.95 -3.98 24.94
C ASN A 200 13.89 -3.01 24.36
N ASN A 201 13.52 -3.21 23.10
CA ASN A 201 12.35 -2.59 22.47
C ASN A 201 11.28 -3.67 22.17
N PRO A 202 9.98 -3.34 22.28
CA PRO A 202 8.89 -4.29 22.11
C PRO A 202 8.56 -4.52 20.62
N PHE A 203 9.51 -5.08 19.86
CA PHE A 203 9.35 -5.25 18.42
C PHE A 203 8.20 -6.21 18.07
N LYS A 204 7.47 -5.85 17.02
CA LYS A 204 6.42 -6.68 16.43
C LYS A 204 7.03 -7.54 15.32
N CYS A 205 6.97 -8.85 15.48
CA CYS A 205 7.47 -9.84 14.54
C CYS A 205 6.34 -10.37 13.67
N ASP A 206 5.91 -9.52 12.75
CA ASP A 206 4.94 -9.84 11.72
C ASP A 206 5.56 -9.67 10.33
N CYS A 207 4.75 -9.93 9.30
CA CYS A 207 5.20 -9.81 7.92
C CYS A 207 5.54 -8.38 7.51
N ASN A 208 4.99 -7.36 8.18
CA ASN A 208 5.36 -5.96 7.94
C ASN A 208 6.78 -5.64 8.42
N THR A 209 7.29 -6.39 9.39
CA THR A 209 8.63 -6.21 9.97
C THR A 209 9.67 -7.17 9.36
N SER A 210 9.28 -7.96 8.36
CA SER A 210 10.18 -8.91 7.67
C SER A 210 11.40 -8.27 7.03
N TRP A 211 11.20 -7.12 6.39
CA TRP A 211 12.29 -6.35 5.81
C TRP A 211 13.32 -5.92 6.87
N PHE A 212 12.88 -5.65 8.10
CA PHE A 212 13.75 -5.17 9.16
C PHE A 212 14.66 -6.29 9.66
N ALA A 213 14.12 -7.51 9.76
CA ALA A 213 14.94 -8.69 10.03
C ALA A 213 16.01 -8.92 8.95
N ASP A 214 15.68 -8.67 7.67
CA ASP A 214 16.64 -8.75 6.56
C ASP A 214 17.70 -7.63 6.63
N PHE A 215 17.30 -6.42 6.96
CA PHE A 215 18.21 -5.30 7.21
C PHE A 215 19.20 -5.65 8.32
N LEU A 216 18.73 -6.14 9.47
CA LEU A 216 19.58 -6.52 10.60
C LEU A 216 20.57 -7.65 10.25
N ARG A 217 20.24 -8.50 9.27
CA ARG A 217 21.10 -9.59 8.80
C ARG A 217 22.19 -9.12 7.83
N THR A 218 21.89 -8.08 7.04
CA THR A 218 22.74 -7.63 5.92
C THR A 218 23.51 -6.36 6.21
N THR A 219 23.10 -5.59 7.22
CA THR A 219 23.70 -4.32 7.57
C THR A 219 25.15 -4.49 8.05
N ALA A 220 26.01 -3.54 7.66
CA ALA A 220 27.39 -3.45 8.16
C ALA A 220 27.49 -2.74 9.52
N VAL A 221 26.39 -2.16 10.00
CA VAL A 221 26.33 -1.43 11.28
C VAL A 221 26.52 -2.39 12.44
N LYS A 222 27.36 -2.03 13.41
CA LYS A 222 27.55 -2.81 14.64
C LYS A 222 26.33 -2.64 15.54
N ILE A 223 25.59 -3.72 15.73
CA ILE A 223 24.44 -3.77 16.64
C ILE A 223 24.79 -4.66 17.84
N PRO A 224 25.11 -4.08 19.00
CA PRO A 224 25.34 -4.84 20.23
C PRO A 224 24.11 -5.67 20.60
N HIS A 225 24.34 -6.83 21.23
CA HIS A 225 23.28 -7.68 21.77
C HIS A 225 22.20 -8.15 20.79
N LEU A 226 22.44 -8.05 19.48
CA LEU A 226 21.49 -8.40 18.41
C LEU A 226 20.87 -9.80 18.55
N THR A 227 21.65 -10.79 19.00
CA THR A 227 21.17 -12.18 19.16
C THR A 227 20.57 -12.49 20.54
N THR A 228 20.56 -11.53 21.47
CA THR A 228 20.21 -11.78 22.88
C THR A 228 19.08 -10.90 23.40
N HIS A 229 19.07 -9.61 23.06
CA HIS A 229 18.15 -8.62 23.63
C HIS A 229 17.32 -7.86 22.57
N VAL A 230 17.46 -8.23 21.29
CA VAL A 230 16.58 -7.76 20.20
C VAL A 230 15.57 -8.87 19.91
N CYS A 231 14.49 -8.86 20.67
CA CYS A 231 13.48 -9.92 20.68
C CYS A 231 12.11 -9.40 20.25
N CYS A 232 11.28 -10.33 19.79
CA CYS A 232 9.87 -10.14 19.50
C CYS A 232 9.08 -10.02 20.80
N GLU A 233 8.25 -8.98 20.92
CA GLU A 233 7.23 -8.89 21.97
C GLU A 233 5.87 -9.32 21.44
N PHE A 234 5.61 -9.04 20.16
CA PHE A 234 4.36 -9.38 19.48
C PHE A 234 4.64 -10.20 18.21
N PRO A 235 3.72 -11.08 17.76
CA PRO A 235 2.52 -11.54 18.46
C PRO A 235 2.85 -12.41 19.70
N GLU A 236 1.90 -12.61 20.61
CA GLU A 236 2.10 -13.39 21.86
C GLU A 236 2.69 -14.79 21.62
N SER A 237 2.43 -15.39 20.46
CA SER A 237 2.98 -16.70 20.08
C SER A 237 4.50 -16.71 19.83
N GLN A 238 5.10 -15.55 19.57
CA GLN A 238 6.51 -15.36 19.27
C GLN A 238 7.24 -14.55 20.35
N GLN A 239 6.57 -14.26 21.47
CA GLN A 239 7.14 -13.43 22.54
C GLN A 239 8.44 -14.03 23.08
N GLY A 240 9.48 -13.22 23.18
CA GLY A 240 10.81 -13.60 23.66
C GLY A 240 11.70 -14.29 22.62
N GLN A 241 11.21 -14.56 21.40
CA GLN A 241 12.08 -15.07 20.32
C GLN A 241 12.95 -13.95 19.75
N VAL A 242 14.14 -14.31 19.28
CA VAL A 242 15.06 -13.35 18.65
C VAL A 242 14.47 -12.89 17.33
N LEU A 243 14.48 -11.58 17.05
CA LEU A 243 13.90 -11.02 15.82
C LEU A 243 14.48 -11.65 14.53
N LEU A 244 15.76 -12.05 14.55
CA LEU A 244 16.44 -12.70 13.44
C LEU A 244 15.95 -14.13 13.14
N SER A 245 15.29 -14.82 14.08
CA SER A 245 14.79 -16.19 13.84
C SER A 245 13.50 -16.22 13.03
N MET A 246 12.94 -15.06 12.68
CA MET A 246 11.74 -14.97 11.87
C MET A 246 11.97 -15.53 10.45
N ASP A 247 11.16 -16.51 10.06
CA ASP A 247 11.20 -17.09 8.72
C ASP A 247 10.30 -16.31 7.75
N GLN A 248 10.93 -15.56 6.85
CA GLN A 248 10.27 -14.76 5.82
C GLN A 248 9.40 -15.59 4.86
N ARG A 249 9.70 -16.89 4.67
CA ARG A 249 8.90 -17.76 3.78
C ARG A 249 7.47 -17.91 4.27
N SER A 250 7.26 -17.77 5.58
CA SER A 250 5.93 -17.78 6.19
C SER A 250 5.07 -16.57 5.80
N CYS A 251 5.67 -15.51 5.25
CA CYS A 251 5.00 -14.26 4.87
C CYS A 251 4.61 -14.17 3.38
N GLN A 252 4.75 -15.26 2.62
CA GLN A 252 4.43 -15.28 1.19
C GLN A 252 2.92 -15.42 0.91
N ASP A 253 2.14 -14.36 1.18
CA ASP A 253 0.72 -14.26 0.81
C ASP A 253 0.49 -14.18 -0.72
N ILE A 254 1.54 -13.90 -1.50
CA ILE A 254 1.46 -13.74 -2.96
C ILE A 254 1.19 -15.08 -3.67
N TYR A 255 1.80 -16.18 -3.21
CA TYR A 255 1.54 -17.51 -3.78
C TYR A 255 0.21 -18.08 -3.31
N GLY A 256 -0.20 -17.79 -2.06
CA GLY A 256 -1.50 -18.20 -1.53
C GLY A 256 -2.67 -17.53 -2.25
N SER A 257 -2.60 -16.22 -2.49
CA SER A 257 -3.64 -15.47 -3.20
C SER A 257 -3.72 -15.85 -4.68
N LEU A 258 -2.59 -15.95 -5.39
CA LEU A 258 -2.57 -16.43 -6.78
C LEU A 258 -3.11 -17.87 -6.88
N GLY A 259 -2.72 -18.74 -5.95
CA GLY A 259 -3.23 -20.10 -5.85
C GLY A 259 -4.74 -20.14 -5.66
N PHE A 260 -5.28 -19.29 -4.78
CA PHE A 260 -6.73 -19.16 -4.55
C PHE A 260 -7.48 -18.70 -5.79
N PHE A 261 -6.97 -17.67 -6.49
CA PHE A 261 -7.59 -17.18 -7.73
C PHE A 261 -7.59 -18.24 -8.83
N VAL A 262 -6.48 -18.95 -9.01
CA VAL A 262 -6.36 -20.03 -9.99
C VAL A 262 -7.29 -21.20 -9.63
N SER A 263 -7.33 -21.63 -8.36
CA SER A 263 -8.20 -22.73 -7.93
C SER A 263 -9.68 -22.36 -8.05
N SER A 264 -10.05 -21.12 -7.72
CA SER A 264 -11.41 -20.62 -7.84
C SER A 264 -11.83 -20.53 -9.30
N PHE A 265 -10.96 -20.00 -10.18
CA PHE A 265 -11.20 -19.96 -11.62
C PHE A 265 -11.39 -21.36 -12.21
N LEU A 266 -10.52 -22.32 -11.86
CA LEU A 266 -10.64 -23.70 -12.31
C LEU A 266 -11.95 -24.34 -11.81
N ALA A 267 -12.31 -24.14 -10.54
CA ALA A 267 -13.56 -24.66 -9.98
C ALA A 267 -14.79 -24.10 -10.71
N VAL A 268 -14.80 -22.79 -11.00
CA VAL A 268 -15.86 -22.14 -11.76
C VAL A 268 -15.90 -22.67 -13.20
N ALA A 269 -14.75 -22.81 -13.86
CA ALA A 269 -14.66 -23.35 -15.21
C ALA A 269 -15.18 -24.80 -15.29
N PHE A 270 -14.77 -25.67 -14.37
CA PHE A 270 -15.18 -27.08 -14.34
C PHE A 270 -16.63 -27.30 -13.90
N THR A 271 -17.28 -26.33 -13.29
CA THR A 271 -18.70 -26.43 -12.90
C THR A 271 -19.61 -25.72 -13.90
N ILE A 272 -19.33 -24.46 -14.23
CA ILE A 272 -20.19 -23.63 -15.06
C ILE A 272 -20.09 -24.00 -16.54
N LEU A 273 -18.89 -24.29 -17.09
CA LEU A 273 -18.77 -24.60 -18.52
C LEU A 273 -19.52 -25.89 -18.89
N PRO A 274 -19.45 -27.00 -18.12
CA PRO A 274 -20.27 -28.18 -18.40
C PRO A 274 -21.77 -27.92 -18.23
N LEU A 275 -22.18 -27.11 -17.24
CA LEU A 275 -23.58 -26.74 -17.02
C LEU A 275 -24.15 -25.91 -18.17
N LEU A 276 -23.41 -24.90 -18.63
CA LEU A 276 -23.79 -24.09 -19.79
C LEU A 276 -23.83 -24.93 -21.07
N LYS A 277 -22.87 -25.85 -21.26
CA LYS A 277 -22.89 -26.80 -22.38
C LYS A 277 -24.11 -27.74 -22.31
N HIS A 278 -24.48 -28.21 -21.12
CA HIS A 278 -25.64 -29.08 -20.96
C HIS A 278 -26.96 -28.32 -21.22
N LEU A 279 -27.09 -27.10 -20.69
CA LEU A 279 -28.34 -26.34 -20.76
C LEU A 279 -28.55 -25.65 -22.12
N TYR A 280 -27.49 -25.06 -22.70
CA TYR A 280 -27.56 -24.22 -23.90
C TYR A 280 -26.68 -24.75 -25.05
N GLY A 281 -26.14 -25.95 -24.96
CA GLY A 281 -25.20 -26.48 -25.95
C GLY A 281 -25.80 -26.55 -27.35
N TRP A 282 -27.08 -26.90 -27.46
CA TRP A 282 -27.80 -26.94 -28.74
C TRP A 282 -28.05 -25.53 -29.31
N ASP A 283 -28.44 -24.57 -28.46
CA ASP A 283 -28.67 -23.19 -28.88
C ASP A 283 -27.38 -22.52 -29.37
N VAL A 284 -26.28 -22.72 -28.63
CA VAL A 284 -24.96 -22.20 -29.01
C VAL A 284 -24.49 -22.85 -30.31
N TRP A 285 -24.67 -24.16 -30.48
CA TRP A 285 -24.32 -24.86 -31.72
C TRP A 285 -25.15 -24.36 -32.90
N TYR A 286 -26.46 -24.18 -32.72
CA TYR A 286 -27.35 -23.65 -33.75
C TYR A 286 -26.96 -22.22 -34.16
N CYS A 287 -26.74 -21.31 -33.20
CA CYS A 287 -26.27 -19.95 -33.47
C CYS A 287 -24.94 -19.94 -34.22
N LEU A 288 -24.02 -20.84 -33.85
CA LEU A 288 -22.74 -21.01 -34.57
C LEU A 288 -22.93 -21.45 -36.01
N GLN A 289 -23.87 -22.37 -36.28
CA GLN A 289 -24.20 -22.80 -37.64
C GLN A 289 -24.86 -21.69 -38.46
N VAL A 290 -25.79 -20.92 -37.88
CA VAL A 290 -26.42 -19.77 -38.55
C VAL A 290 -25.38 -18.71 -38.88
N PHE A 291 -24.48 -18.40 -37.94
CA PHE A 291 -23.39 -17.46 -38.15
C PHE A 291 -22.38 -17.97 -39.19
N TRP A 292 -22.06 -19.27 -39.17
CA TRP A 292 -21.24 -19.89 -40.22
C TRP A 292 -21.92 -19.84 -41.59
N ALA A 293 -23.24 -19.99 -41.66
CA ALA A 293 -24.00 -19.88 -42.91
C ALA A 293 -24.01 -18.44 -43.43
N GLU A 294 -24.13 -17.44 -42.56
CA GLU A 294 -23.99 -16.02 -42.94
C GLU A 294 -22.58 -15.69 -43.42
N LEU A 295 -21.54 -16.18 -42.73
CA LEU A 295 -20.13 -15.95 -43.09
C LEU A 295 -19.75 -16.64 -44.41
N LYS A 296 -20.25 -17.84 -44.65
CA LYS A 296 -19.96 -18.59 -45.88
C LYS A 296 -20.75 -18.07 -47.08
N GLY A 297 -21.74 -17.21 -46.83
CA GLY A 297 -22.70 -16.72 -47.81
C GLY A 297 -23.64 -17.81 -48.26
N TYR A 298 -24.94 -17.54 -48.31
CA TYR A 298 -25.90 -18.46 -48.93
C TYR A 298 -25.53 -18.63 -50.40
N SER A 299 -25.02 -19.81 -50.77
CA SER A 299 -24.72 -20.15 -52.15
C SER A 299 -26.01 -20.04 -52.97
N GLN A 300 -26.00 -19.18 -54.00
CA GLN A 300 -27.02 -19.24 -55.04
C GLN A 300 -27.03 -20.66 -55.62
N LEU A 301 -28.21 -21.26 -55.72
CA LEU A 301 -28.39 -22.39 -56.63
C LEU A 301 -27.96 -21.89 -58.01
N PRO A 302 -27.08 -22.60 -58.74
CA PRO A 302 -26.66 -22.18 -60.06
C PRO A 302 -27.91 -22.14 -60.94
N GLY A 303 -28.34 -20.94 -61.31
CA GLY A 303 -29.33 -20.77 -62.35
C GLY A 303 -28.74 -21.17 -63.69
N ILE A 304 -29.63 -21.65 -64.55
CA ILE A 304 -29.49 -21.79 -66.02
C ILE A 304 -28.87 -23.12 -66.47
N ASP A 305 -29.67 -24.19 -66.45
CA ASP A 305 -29.86 -25.16 -67.57
C ASP A 305 -30.68 -26.40 -67.16
N SER A 306 -31.88 -26.19 -66.62
CA SER A 306 -32.86 -27.25 -66.44
C SER A 306 -34.24 -26.67 -66.70
N GLY A 307 -35.02 -27.29 -67.60
CA GLY A 307 -36.28 -26.79 -68.17
C GLY A 307 -37.47 -26.64 -67.21
N HIS A 308 -37.21 -26.28 -65.95
CA HIS A 308 -38.22 -26.01 -64.93
C HIS A 308 -38.79 -24.61 -65.12
N HIS A 309 -40.12 -24.51 -65.16
CA HIS A 309 -40.87 -23.26 -65.36
C HIS A 309 -41.12 -22.49 -64.06
N TYR A 310 -40.93 -23.13 -62.91
CA TYR A 310 -41.25 -22.55 -61.60
C TYR A 310 -40.10 -22.75 -60.60
N ASP A 311 -39.92 -21.80 -59.68
CA ASP A 311 -38.92 -21.88 -58.62
C ASP A 311 -39.39 -22.78 -57.47
N ALA A 312 -40.69 -22.77 -57.19
CA ALA A 312 -41.28 -23.66 -56.19
C ALA A 312 -42.75 -24.01 -56.50
N PHE A 313 -43.13 -25.25 -56.28
CA PHE A 313 -44.52 -25.70 -56.21
C PHE A 313 -45.00 -25.64 -54.76
N VAL A 314 -46.10 -24.93 -54.50
CA VAL A 314 -46.63 -24.76 -53.14
C VAL A 314 -47.83 -25.69 -52.95
N VAL A 315 -47.70 -26.62 -52.00
CA VAL A 315 -48.77 -27.53 -51.58
C VAL A 315 -49.40 -26.99 -50.31
N PHE A 316 -50.70 -26.76 -50.32
CA PHE A 316 -51.46 -26.26 -49.18
C PHE A 316 -52.88 -26.83 -49.22
N ASP A 317 -53.57 -26.78 -48.08
CA ASP A 317 -54.97 -27.20 -48.00
C ASP A 317 -55.88 -26.14 -48.63
N THR A 318 -56.39 -26.42 -49.83
CA THR A 318 -57.34 -25.56 -50.55
C THR A 318 -58.71 -25.47 -49.86
N GLY A 319 -59.04 -26.44 -49.00
CA GLY A 319 -60.26 -26.43 -48.19
C GLY A 319 -60.22 -25.43 -47.04
N ASN A 320 -59.03 -25.02 -46.60
CA ASN A 320 -58.85 -24.03 -45.55
C ASN A 320 -58.79 -22.61 -46.13
N VAL A 321 -59.92 -21.89 -46.08
CA VAL A 321 -60.06 -20.54 -46.64
C VAL A 321 -59.00 -19.58 -46.11
N ALA A 322 -58.62 -19.66 -44.82
CA ALA A 322 -57.63 -18.77 -44.24
C ALA A 322 -56.22 -19.00 -44.81
N VAL A 323 -55.85 -20.27 -45.04
CA VAL A 323 -54.56 -20.64 -45.62
C VAL A 323 -54.53 -20.27 -47.08
N ARG A 324 -55.60 -20.59 -47.82
CA ARG A 324 -55.74 -20.25 -49.23
C ARG A 324 -55.64 -18.74 -49.45
N ASP A 325 -56.39 -17.94 -48.69
CA ASP A 325 -56.35 -16.48 -48.82
C ASP A 325 -54.95 -15.97 -48.52
N TRP A 326 -54.28 -16.46 -47.46
CA TRP A 326 -52.91 -16.06 -47.14
C TRP A 326 -51.91 -16.43 -48.26
N VAL A 327 -51.99 -17.63 -48.83
CA VAL A 327 -51.12 -18.05 -49.93
C VAL A 327 -51.34 -17.15 -51.15
N TYR A 328 -52.58 -16.94 -51.58
CA TYR A 328 -52.88 -16.18 -52.79
C TYR A 328 -52.72 -14.67 -52.67
N THR A 329 -52.91 -14.08 -51.50
CA THR A 329 -52.87 -12.62 -51.31
C THR A 329 -51.56 -12.14 -50.70
N GLU A 330 -51.04 -12.84 -49.71
CA GLU A 330 -49.88 -12.39 -48.93
C GLU A 330 -48.59 -13.03 -49.45
N MET A 331 -48.59 -14.35 -49.65
CA MET A 331 -47.38 -15.08 -50.07
C MET A 331 -46.99 -14.77 -51.51
N THR A 332 -47.95 -14.76 -52.46
CA THR A 332 -47.66 -14.35 -53.84
C THR A 332 -47.28 -12.87 -53.93
N ALA A 333 -47.92 -11.97 -53.17
CA ALA A 333 -47.58 -10.55 -53.19
C ALA A 333 -46.15 -10.30 -52.70
N ASN A 334 -45.72 -11.01 -51.65
CA ASN A 334 -44.37 -10.84 -51.11
C ASN A 334 -43.29 -11.56 -51.91
N LEU A 335 -43.58 -12.72 -52.53
CA LEU A 335 -42.57 -13.53 -53.23
C LEU A 335 -42.52 -13.30 -54.75
N GLU A 336 -43.66 -13.02 -55.38
CA GLU A 336 -43.73 -12.74 -56.83
C GLU A 336 -43.65 -11.22 -57.12
N ASN A 337 -44.29 -10.38 -56.29
CA ASN A 337 -44.51 -8.96 -56.60
C ASN A 337 -43.62 -7.96 -55.81
N ALA A 338 -43.22 -8.26 -54.58
CA ALA A 338 -42.50 -7.33 -53.71
C ALA A 338 -41.07 -7.79 -53.38
N GLY A 339 -40.12 -7.48 -54.26
CA GLY A 339 -38.70 -7.67 -53.97
C GLY A 339 -37.79 -7.48 -55.18
N ASN A 340 -36.49 -7.31 -54.93
CA ASN A 340 -35.45 -7.27 -55.99
C ASN A 340 -35.22 -8.63 -56.67
N ARG A 341 -35.87 -9.71 -56.20
CA ARG A 341 -35.88 -11.05 -56.79
C ARG A 341 -37.33 -11.52 -56.90
N ARG A 342 -37.74 -11.94 -58.09
CA ARG A 342 -39.09 -12.46 -58.34
C ARG A 342 -39.00 -13.98 -58.40
N PHE A 343 -39.66 -14.66 -57.47
CA PHE A 343 -39.82 -16.11 -57.53
C PHE A 343 -41.10 -16.44 -58.31
N GLN A 344 -41.07 -17.45 -59.19
CA GLN A 344 -42.28 -17.95 -59.84
C GLN A 344 -42.83 -19.16 -59.09
N LEU A 345 -44.04 -19.05 -58.55
CA LEU A 345 -44.69 -20.13 -57.80
C LEU A 345 -45.68 -20.89 -58.69
N CYS A 346 -45.72 -22.21 -58.57
CA CYS A 346 -46.78 -23.04 -59.14
C CYS A 346 -47.85 -23.30 -58.08
N LEU A 347 -49.12 -22.96 -58.38
CA LEU A 347 -50.25 -23.10 -57.46
C LEU A 347 -51.37 -23.94 -58.08
N GLU A 348 -52.01 -24.78 -57.26
CA GLU A 348 -53.05 -25.75 -57.69
C GLU A 348 -54.22 -25.09 -58.44
N GLU A 349 -54.89 -24.08 -57.88
CA GLU A 349 -56.07 -23.48 -58.54
C GLU A 349 -55.71 -22.52 -59.69
N ARG A 350 -54.44 -22.10 -59.81
CA ARG A 350 -54.00 -21.09 -60.80
C ARG A 350 -53.40 -21.72 -62.05
N ASP A 351 -52.52 -22.70 -61.85
CA ASP A 351 -51.59 -23.18 -62.89
C ASP A 351 -51.94 -24.58 -63.40
N TRP A 352 -52.92 -25.27 -62.79
CA TRP A 352 -53.35 -26.60 -63.25
C TRP A 352 -54.17 -26.53 -64.53
N VAL A 353 -53.86 -27.42 -65.46
CA VAL A 353 -54.52 -27.45 -66.76
C VAL A 353 -55.84 -28.23 -66.65
N PRO A 354 -56.99 -27.64 -67.00
CA PRO A 354 -58.27 -28.33 -66.98
C PRO A 354 -58.30 -29.43 -68.05
N GLY A 355 -58.75 -30.63 -67.68
CA GLY A 355 -58.84 -31.80 -68.58
C GLY A 355 -57.75 -32.87 -68.36
N LEU A 356 -56.73 -32.59 -67.55
CA LEU A 356 -55.78 -33.60 -67.04
C LEU A 356 -56.26 -34.17 -65.69
N SER A 357 -55.75 -35.35 -65.30
CA SER A 357 -56.02 -35.90 -63.97
C SER A 357 -55.28 -35.10 -62.89
N CYS A 358 -55.81 -35.07 -61.66
CA CYS A 358 -55.15 -34.37 -60.55
C CYS A 358 -53.74 -34.92 -60.28
N ILE A 359 -53.53 -36.23 -60.47
CA ILE A 359 -52.23 -36.87 -60.28
C ILE A 359 -51.23 -36.41 -61.35
N ASP A 360 -51.67 -36.25 -62.60
CA ASP A 360 -50.81 -35.77 -63.69
C ASP A 360 -50.45 -34.28 -63.52
N ASN A 361 -51.41 -33.46 -63.10
CA ASN A 361 -51.16 -32.05 -62.78
C ASN A 361 -50.19 -31.91 -61.60
N LEU A 362 -50.36 -32.73 -60.55
CA LEU A 362 -49.43 -32.77 -59.41
C LEU A 362 -48.03 -33.21 -59.85
N HIS A 363 -47.92 -34.27 -60.64
CA HIS A 363 -46.65 -34.75 -61.16
C HIS A 363 -45.94 -33.67 -62.00
N ASN A 364 -46.68 -32.99 -62.89
CA ASN A 364 -46.14 -31.91 -63.70
C ASN A 364 -45.72 -30.70 -62.86
N ALA A 365 -46.50 -30.32 -61.85
CA ALA A 365 -46.17 -29.21 -60.96
C ALA A 365 -44.88 -29.47 -60.16
N VAL A 366 -44.72 -30.69 -59.64
CA VAL A 366 -43.50 -31.11 -58.93
C VAL A 366 -42.31 -31.18 -59.89
N HIS A 367 -42.49 -31.75 -61.08
CA HIS A 367 -41.39 -31.93 -62.04
C HIS A 367 -40.94 -30.61 -62.68
N ASN A 368 -41.84 -29.63 -62.82
CA ASN A 368 -41.52 -28.32 -63.39
C ASN A 368 -41.08 -27.29 -62.35
N SER A 369 -40.94 -27.69 -61.08
CA SER A 369 -40.53 -26.81 -59.98
C SER A 369 -39.20 -27.23 -59.37
N VAL A 370 -38.35 -26.28 -59.00
CA VAL A 370 -37.04 -26.58 -58.37
C VAL A 370 -37.21 -27.16 -56.96
N LYS A 371 -38.23 -26.69 -56.21
CA LYS A 371 -38.54 -27.17 -54.87
C LYS A 371 -40.04 -27.36 -54.67
N THR A 372 -40.41 -28.18 -53.69
CA THR A 372 -41.79 -28.29 -53.20
C THR A 372 -41.88 -27.72 -51.80
N VAL A 373 -42.79 -26.78 -51.58
CA VAL A 373 -43.01 -26.10 -50.30
C VAL A 373 -44.36 -26.55 -49.76
N PHE A 374 -44.35 -27.21 -48.60
CA PHE A 374 -45.58 -27.63 -47.92
C PHE A 374 -45.99 -26.58 -46.89
N VAL A 375 -47.19 -26.00 -47.05
CA VAL A 375 -47.80 -25.11 -46.06
C VAL A 375 -48.72 -25.96 -45.20
N LEU A 376 -48.18 -26.41 -44.07
CA LEU A 376 -48.92 -27.20 -43.11
C LEU A 376 -49.82 -26.29 -42.27
N SER A 377 -51.10 -26.60 -42.24
CA SER A 377 -52.08 -25.90 -41.41
C SER A 377 -52.77 -26.86 -40.47
N ARG A 378 -53.21 -26.37 -39.30
CA ARG A 378 -54.07 -27.16 -38.42
C ARG A 378 -55.43 -27.29 -39.08
N GLY A 379 -55.74 -28.48 -39.61
CA GLY A 379 -57.03 -28.78 -40.20
C GLY A 379 -58.17 -28.55 -39.19
N ALA A 380 -59.35 -28.18 -39.67
CA ALA A 380 -60.52 -27.89 -38.85
C ALA A 380 -61.01 -29.10 -38.00
N ASN A 381 -60.47 -30.30 -38.22
CA ASN A 381 -60.72 -31.49 -37.41
C ASN A 381 -59.40 -32.14 -36.96
N GLY A 382 -58.62 -31.48 -36.10
CA GLY A 382 -57.72 -32.10 -35.09
C GLY A 382 -56.69 -33.16 -35.50
N CYS A 383 -56.57 -33.50 -36.79
CA CYS A 383 -55.60 -34.42 -37.35
C CYS A 383 -54.84 -33.68 -38.45
N GLU A 384 -53.53 -33.77 -38.42
CA GLU A 384 -52.66 -33.31 -39.50
C GLU A 384 -52.98 -34.13 -40.74
N VAL A 385 -53.75 -33.54 -41.66
CA VAL A 385 -53.95 -34.10 -42.99
C VAL A 385 -52.94 -33.41 -43.90
N VAL A 386 -51.90 -34.15 -44.25
CA VAL A 386 -51.10 -33.86 -45.45
C VAL A 386 -51.84 -34.58 -46.58
N ASN A 387 -52.42 -33.82 -47.51
CA ASN A 387 -52.92 -34.40 -48.76
C ASN A 387 -51.75 -34.75 -49.68
#